data_AF-A0A497K877-F1
#
_entry.id   AF-A0A497K877-F1
#
_cell.length_a   1.000
_cell.length_b   1.000
_cell.length_c   1.000
_cell.angle_alpha   90.00
_cell.angle_beta   90.00
_cell.angle_gamma   90.00
#
_symmetry.space_group_name_H-M   'P 1'
#
loop_
_entity.id
_entity.type
_entity.pdbx_description
1 polymer ?
#
loop_
_entity_poly.entity_id
_entity_poly.type
_entity_poly.pdbx_seq_one_letter_code
_entity_poly.pdbx_strand_id
1 'polypeptide(L)'
;MQVRQEEQLVPDELLKALRKQHYHLVGRHSAVKRCRWLYEALINNRFCYKQKFYGIKSHQCIQMSPTAFYCTMRCLFCWRAQSGDLGIKWEELKLPERWDSPE
;
A
#
# COMPACT_ATOMS: atom_id res chain seq x y z
N MET A 1 2.82 -32.94 -0.56
CA MET A 1 2.47 -32.10 -1.73
C MET A 1 3.53 -31.01 -1.84
N GLN A 2 4.30 -31.01 -2.93
CA GLN A 2 5.31 -29.98 -3.18
C GLN A 2 4.58 -28.65 -3.44
N VAL A 3 4.76 -27.68 -2.55
CA VAL A 3 4.33 -26.30 -2.77
C VAL A 3 5.20 -25.75 -3.89
N ARG A 4 4.64 -25.69 -5.10
CA ARG A 4 5.31 -25.04 -6.24
C ARG A 4 5.59 -23.59 -5.84
N GLN A 5 6.83 -23.13 -6.04
CA GLN A 5 7.24 -21.75 -5.78
C GLN A 5 6.26 -20.81 -6.50
N GLU A 6 5.39 -20.13 -5.74
CA GLU A 6 4.45 -19.19 -6.31
C GLU A 6 5.22 -17.94 -6.78
N GLU A 7 5.01 -17.57 -8.04
CA GLU A 7 5.68 -16.49 -8.75
C GLU A 7 5.49 -15.15 -8.02
N GLN A 8 6.50 -14.71 -7.26
CA GLN A 8 6.50 -13.38 -6.65
C GLN A 8 6.88 -12.36 -7.73
N LEU A 9 5.89 -11.74 -8.37
CA LEU A 9 6.06 -10.74 -9.45
C LEU A 9 6.73 -9.43 -8.98
N VAL A 10 6.90 -9.25 -7.67
CA VAL A 10 7.37 -8.00 -7.06
C VAL A 10 8.74 -8.21 -6.40
N PRO A 11 9.78 -7.42 -6.75
CA PRO A 11 11.10 -7.54 -6.17
C PRO A 11 11.13 -7.34 -4.65
N ASP A 12 11.95 -8.12 -3.95
CA ASP A 12 12.10 -8.04 -2.49
C ASP A 12 12.65 -6.69 -2.03
N GLU A 13 13.46 -6.04 -2.85
CA GLU A 13 13.99 -4.70 -2.61
C GLU A 13 12.85 -3.68 -2.48
N LEU A 14 11.79 -3.81 -3.30
CA LEU A 14 10.63 -2.94 -3.23
C LEU A 14 9.86 -3.18 -1.94
N LEU A 15 9.68 -4.45 -1.55
CA LEU A 15 9.01 -4.81 -0.30
C LEU A 15 9.77 -4.24 0.91
N LYS A 16 11.10 -4.33 0.91
CA LYS A 16 11.96 -3.72 1.93
C LYS A 16 11.81 -2.20 1.95
N ALA A 17 11.79 -1.54 0.79
CA ALA A 17 11.60 -0.09 0.70
C ALA A 17 10.24 0.35 1.27
N LEU A 18 9.16 -0.35 0.94
CA LEU A 18 7.82 -0.04 1.43
C LEU A 18 7.68 -0.28 2.94
N ARG A 19 8.26 -1.37 3.46
CA ARG A 19 8.32 -1.61 4.92
C ARG A 19 9.05 -0.49 5.67
N LYS A 20 10.15 0.02 5.11
CA LYS A 20 10.85 1.21 5.67
C LYS A 20 9.97 2.45 5.71
N GLN A 21 9.01 2.57 4.78
CA GLN A 21 8.01 3.65 4.76
C GLN A 21 6.78 3.36 5.64
N HIS A 22 6.84 2.34 6.50
CA HIS A 22 5.77 1.89 7.40
C HIS A 22 4.50 1.39 6.69
N TYR A 23 4.63 0.86 5.47
CA TYR A 23 3.58 0.02 4.90
C TYR A 23 3.61 -1.36 5.54
N HIS A 24 2.43 -1.83 5.96
CA HIS A 24 2.18 -3.21 6.31
C HIS A 24 1.66 -3.94 5.08
N LEU A 25 2.44 -4.88 4.56
CA LEU A 25 2.04 -5.69 3.41
C LEU A 25 1.07 -6.77 3.86
N VAL A 26 0.00 -6.98 3.10
CA VAL A 26 -1.03 -7.99 3.36
C VAL A 26 -1.11 -8.89 2.13
N GLY A 27 -0.84 -10.18 2.31
CA GLY A 27 -0.72 -11.12 1.20
C GLY A 27 0.41 -10.72 0.23
N ARG A 28 0.19 -10.96 -1.06
CA ARG A 28 1.14 -10.74 -2.16
C ARG A 28 0.92 -9.44 -2.92
N HIS A 29 -0.21 -8.76 -2.72
CA HIS A 29 -0.63 -7.63 -3.56
C HIS A 29 -1.15 -6.40 -2.80
N SER A 30 -1.51 -6.56 -1.52
CA SER A 30 -2.15 -5.49 -0.74
C SER A 30 -1.19 -4.82 0.24
N ALA A 31 -1.53 -3.59 0.61
CA ALA A 31 -0.84 -2.89 1.70
C ALA A 31 -1.80 -2.01 2.51
N VAL A 32 -1.50 -1.89 3.80
CA VAL A 32 -2.15 -0.99 4.75
C VAL A 32 -1.10 -0.02 5.28
N LYS A 33 -1.45 1.24 5.47
CA LYS A 33 -0.59 2.20 6.15
C LYS A 33 -1.43 3.11 7.03
N ARG A 34 -0.94 3.35 8.25
CA ARG A 34 -1.50 4.36 9.15
C ARG A 34 -1.54 5.71 8.45
N CYS A 35 -2.72 6.32 8.36
CA CYS A 35 -2.83 7.72 7.96
C CYS A 35 -2.15 8.61 9.01
N ARG A 36 -1.51 9.71 8.57
CA ARG A 36 -0.96 10.73 9.50
C ARG A 36 -1.99 11.17 10.55
N TRP A 37 -3.24 11.37 10.12
CA TRP A 37 -4.31 11.87 10.98
C TRP A 37 -4.82 10.85 12.01
N LEU A 38 -4.52 9.56 11.86
CA LEU A 38 -4.76 8.58 12.91
C LEU A 38 -3.89 8.91 14.14
N TYR A 39 -2.60 9.16 13.93
CA TYR A 39 -1.67 9.53 15.00
C TYR A 39 -2.06 10.87 15.64
N GLU A 40 -2.33 11.89 14.83
CA GLU A 40 -2.74 13.21 15.31
C GLU A 40 -4.04 13.15 16.13
N ALA A 41 -5.00 12.31 15.74
CA ALA A 41 -6.25 12.14 16.46
C ALA A 41 -6.05 11.43 17.81
N LEU A 42 -5.18 10.42 17.87
CA LEU A 42 -4.93 9.65 19.09
C LEU A 42 -4.03 10.37 20.10
N ILE A 43 -2.99 11.07 19.62
CA ILE A 43 -1.97 11.66 20.51
C ILE A 43 -2.25 13.14 20.78
N ASN A 44 -2.67 13.89 19.76
CA ASN A 44 -2.78 15.35 19.83
C ASN A 44 -4.24 15.85 19.82
N ASN A 45 -5.24 14.94 19.80
CA ASN A 45 -6.65 15.28 19.68
C ASN A 45 -6.97 16.18 18.46
N ARG A 46 -6.25 15.98 17.34
CA ARG A 46 -6.41 16.73 16.09
C ARG A 46 -6.97 15.84 14.98
N PHE A 47 -8.04 16.28 14.33
CA PHE A 47 -8.79 15.47 13.36
C PHE A 47 -8.62 15.96 11.92
N CYS A 48 -8.69 15.02 10.96
CA CYS A 48 -8.58 15.38 9.55
C CYS A 48 -9.83 16.14 9.06
N TYR A 49 -9.69 16.79 7.91
CA TYR A 49 -10.78 17.56 7.29
C TYR A 49 -12.07 16.72 7.10
N LYS A 50 -11.95 15.41 6.87
CA LYS A 50 -13.12 14.52 6.68
C LYS A 50 -13.99 14.42 7.93
N GLN A 51 -13.42 14.58 9.13
CA GLN A 51 -14.22 14.60 10.34
C GLN A 51 -15.06 15.87 10.43
N LYS A 52 -14.48 17.02 10.06
CA LYS A 52 -15.18 18.30 10.04
C LYS A 52 -16.27 18.34 8.98
N PHE A 53 -16.00 17.84 7.78
CA PHE A 53 -16.93 17.96 6.65
C PHE A 53 -17.97 16.84 6.62
N TYR A 54 -17.61 15.62 7.04
CA TYR A 54 -18.44 14.44 6.84
C TYR A 54 -18.69 13.64 8.12
N GLY A 55 -18.22 14.10 9.29
CA GLY A 55 -18.35 13.36 10.55
C GLY A 55 -17.51 12.08 10.62
N ILE A 56 -16.66 11.79 9.63
CA ILE A 56 -15.84 10.57 9.60
C ILE A 56 -14.74 10.66 10.66
N LYS A 57 -14.78 9.75 11.63
CA LYS A 57 -13.80 9.68 12.71
C LYS A 57 -12.45 9.21 12.19
N SER A 58 -11.47 10.12 12.14
CA SER A 58 -10.15 9.84 11.54
C SER A 58 -9.41 8.68 12.21
N HIS A 59 -9.61 8.51 13.51
CA HIS A 59 -9.00 7.44 14.31
C HIS A 59 -9.64 6.06 14.10
N GLN A 60 -10.76 5.99 13.36
CA GLN A 60 -11.46 4.75 13.00
C GLN A 60 -11.32 4.42 11.50
N CYS A 61 -10.52 5.21 10.76
CA CYS A 61 -10.30 4.99 9.33
C CYS A 61 -9.20 3.96 9.08
N ILE A 62 -9.44 3.05 8.14
CA ILE A 62 -8.42 2.16 7.57
C ILE A 62 -7.98 2.74 6.21
N GLN A 63 -6.68 3.01 6.06
CA GLN A 63 -6.09 3.42 4.79
C GLN A 63 -5.31 2.23 4.20
N MET A 64 -5.82 1.69 3.09
CA MET A 64 -5.29 0.50 2.44
C MET A 64 -5.43 0.57 0.92
N SER A 65 -4.73 -0.32 0.21
CA SER A 65 -4.92 -0.58 -1.22
C SER A 65 -4.75 -2.07 -1.50
N PRO A 66 -5.65 -2.70 -2.28
CA PRO A 66 -5.49 -4.09 -2.73
C PRO A 66 -4.52 -4.23 -3.91
N THR A 67 -4.06 -3.13 -4.50
CA THR A 67 -3.16 -3.12 -5.67
C THR A 67 -1.94 -2.26 -5.40
N ALA A 68 -1.24 -2.53 -4.30
CA ALA A 68 -0.17 -1.65 -3.79
C ALA A 68 0.98 -1.43 -4.79
N PHE A 69 1.20 -2.38 -5.70
CA PHE A 69 2.32 -2.39 -6.65
C PHE A 69 1.92 -2.09 -8.09
N TYR A 70 0.62 -1.95 -8.36
CA TYR A 70 0.07 -1.94 -9.72
C TYR A 70 -0.75 -0.68 -9.96
N CYS A 71 -0.49 0.00 -11.07
CA CYS A 71 -1.25 1.17 -11.49
C CYS A 71 -1.03 1.42 -12.99
N THR A 72 -2.11 1.68 -13.72
CA THR A 72 -2.08 1.98 -15.17
C THR A 72 -1.60 3.39 -15.48
N MET A 73 -1.36 4.22 -14.46
CA MET A 73 -0.97 5.63 -14.61
C MET A 73 0.40 5.92 -14.02
N ARG A 74 1.14 6.80 -14.69
CA ARG A 74 2.45 7.29 -14.25
C ARG A 74 2.40 8.79 -13.95
N CYS A 75 1.53 9.19 -13.02
CA CYS A 75 1.33 10.60 -12.71
C CYS A 75 2.57 11.22 -12.04
N LEU A 76 2.90 12.46 -12.42
CA LEU A 76 4.05 13.21 -11.87
C LEU A 76 3.96 13.45 -10.36
N PHE A 77 2.74 13.58 -9.83
CA PHE A 77 2.48 13.88 -8.41
C PHE A 77 2.32 12.62 -7.55
N CYS A 78 2.45 11.41 -8.10
CA CYS A 78 2.26 10.20 -7.32
C CYS A 78 3.45 9.96 -6.39
N TRP A 79 3.21 10.01 -5.08
CA TRP A 79 4.20 9.70 -4.02
C TRP A 79 4.48 8.19 -3.89
N ARG A 80 4.11 7.39 -4.89
CA ARG A 80 4.34 5.93 -4.93
C ARG A 80 5.65 5.69 -5.67
N ALA A 81 6.38 4.64 -5.30
CA ALA A 81 7.51 4.18 -6.11
C ALA A 81 6.98 3.64 -7.45
N GLN A 82 7.47 4.19 -8.55
CA GLN A 82 7.29 3.66 -9.90
C GLN A 82 8.51 2.83 -10.30
N SER A 83 8.35 1.97 -11.29
CA SER A 83 9.40 1.13 -11.84
C SER A 83 10.51 2.02 -12.40
N GLY A 84 11.71 1.82 -11.85
CA GLY A 84 12.91 2.62 -12.12
C GLY A 84 13.25 3.67 -11.06
N ASP A 85 12.29 4.21 -10.29
CA ASP A 85 12.53 5.37 -9.40
C ASP A 85 13.58 5.09 -8.33
N LEU A 86 13.56 3.88 -7.77
CA LEU A 86 14.49 3.44 -6.73
C LEU A 86 15.65 2.59 -7.30
N GLY A 87 15.86 2.62 -8.63
CA GLY A 87 16.75 1.68 -9.31
C GLY A 87 16.19 0.24 -9.38
N ILE A 88 14.94 0.05 -8.94
CA ILE A 88 14.24 -1.25 -8.92
C ILE A 88 13.28 -1.28 -10.11
N LYS A 89 13.31 -2.33 -10.92
CA LYS A 89 12.40 -2.52 -12.05
C LYS A 89 11.47 -3.71 -11.82
N TRP A 90 10.18 -3.51 -12.10
CA TRP A 90 9.15 -4.55 -12.16
C TRP A 90 8.06 -4.17 -13.16
N GLU A 91 7.17 -5.12 -13.49
CA GLU A 91 6.03 -4.88 -14.38
C GLU A 91 4.82 -4.32 -13.60
N GLU A 92 4.71 -2.99 -13.54
CA GLU A 92 3.61 -2.31 -12.83
C GLU A 92 2.21 -2.50 -13.44
N LEU A 93 2.15 -2.93 -14.70
CA LEU A 93 0.91 -3.10 -15.46
C LEU A 93 0.40 -4.54 -15.45
N LYS A 94 1.26 -5.50 -15.10
CA LYS A 94 0.91 -6.92 -15.08
C LYS A 94 0.37 -7.29 -13.71
N LEU A 95 -0.94 -7.48 -13.65
CA LEU A 95 -1.61 -7.98 -12.45
C LEU A 95 -1.25 -9.46 -12.20
N PRO A 96 -1.28 -9.92 -10.94
CA PRO A 96 -1.08 -11.33 -10.62
C PRO A 96 -2.21 -12.17 -11.23
N GLU A 97 -1.86 -13.33 -11.79
CA GLU A 97 -2.84 -14.29 -12.31
C GLU A 97 -3.65 -14.93 -11.18
N ARG A 98 -3.04 -15.07 -9.99
CA ARG A 98 -3.66 -15.63 -8.79
C ARG A 98 -3.69 -14.60 -7.67
N TRP A 99 -4.89 -14.27 -7.22
CA TRP A 99 -5.12 -13.39 -6.06
C TRP A 99 -5.18 -14.21 -4.77
N ASP A 100 -4.90 -13.55 -3.65
CA ASP A 100 -5.05 -14.15 -2.32
C ASP A 100 -6.53 -14.34 -1.99
N SER A 101 -6.85 -15.40 -1.24
CA SER A 101 -8.19 -15.54 -0.67
C SER A 101 -8.48 -14.40 0.31
N PRO A 102 -9.73 -13.92 0.39
CA PRO A 102 -10.11 -12.94 1.39
C PRO A 102 -10.14 -13.52 2.82
N GLU A 103 -10.25 -14.84 2.96
CA GLU A 103 -10.12 -15.61 4.21
C GLU A 103 -8.67 -15.88 4.61
#